data_AF-A0A2J8Q8L2-F1
#
_entry.id   AF-A0A2J8Q8L2-F1
#
_cell.length_a   1.000
_cell.length_b   1.000
_cell.length_c   1.000
_cell.angle_alpha   90.00
_cell.angle_beta   90.00
_cell.angle_gamma   90.00
#
_symmetry.space_group_name_H-M   'P 1'
#
loop_
_entity.id
_entity.type
_entity.pdbx_description
1 polymer ?
#
loop_
_entity_poly.entity_id
_entity_poly.type
_entity_poly.pdbx_seq_one_letter_code
_entity_poly.pdbx_strand_id
1 'polypeptide(L)'
;MAANVGSMFQYWKRFDLQQLQRELDATATVLANRQDESEQSRKRLIEQSREFKKNTPEDLRKQVAPLLKSFQGEIDALSKRSKEAEAAFLNVYKRLIDVPEVTIKALKEKIREYEQTLKNQAETIALEKEQKLQNDFAEKERKLQETQMSTTSKLEEAEHKVQSLQTALEKTRTELFDLKTKYDEETTAKADEIEMIMTDLERANQRAEVAQREAETLREQLSSANHSLQLASQIQKAPDVEQAIEVLTRSSLEVELAAKEREIAQLVEDVQRLQASLTKLRENSASQISQLEQQLSAKNSTLKQLEEKLKGQADYEEVKKELNILKSMEFAPSEGAGTQDAAKPLEVLLLEKNRSLQSENAALRISNSDLS
;
A
#
# COMPACT_ATOMS: atom_id res chain seq x y z
N MET A 1 -20.60 25.81 -10.73
CA MET A 1 -20.29 27.25 -10.69
C MET A 1 -18.93 27.63 -11.28
N ALA A 2 -17.84 26.90 -11.02
CA ALA A 2 -16.49 27.21 -11.56
C ALA A 2 -16.43 27.32 -13.10
N ALA A 3 -17.17 26.47 -13.83
CA ALA A 3 -17.27 26.55 -15.29
C ALA A 3 -17.91 27.88 -15.79
N ASN A 4 -18.81 28.46 -15.00
CA ASN A 4 -19.53 29.69 -15.33
C ASN A 4 -18.72 30.96 -15.02
N VAL A 5 -17.90 30.91 -13.97
CA VAL A 5 -16.95 31.99 -13.66
C VAL A 5 -15.80 31.99 -14.68
N GLY A 6 -15.31 30.80 -15.06
CA GLY A 6 -14.30 30.67 -16.11
C GLY A 6 -14.80 31.17 -17.47
N SER A 7 -16.02 30.83 -17.87
CA SER A 7 -16.60 31.32 -19.13
C SER A 7 -16.86 32.83 -19.10
N MET A 8 -17.36 33.38 -17.99
CA MET A 8 -17.55 34.82 -17.81
C MET A 8 -16.22 35.59 -17.87
N PHE A 9 -15.18 35.08 -17.21
CA PHE A 9 -13.84 35.65 -17.27
C PHE A 9 -13.28 35.65 -18.70
N GLN A 10 -13.41 34.53 -19.42
CA GLN A 10 -12.99 34.43 -20.82
C GLN A 10 -13.79 35.37 -21.74
N TYR A 11 -15.08 35.56 -21.48
CA TYR A 11 -15.92 36.51 -22.19
C TYR A 11 -15.41 37.94 -21.97
N TRP A 12 -15.24 38.38 -20.71
CA TRP A 12 -14.72 39.72 -20.40
C TRP A 12 -13.30 39.97 -20.91
N LYS A 13 -12.47 38.93 -20.99
CA LYS A 13 -11.13 39.01 -21.58
C LYS A 13 -11.17 39.29 -23.09
N ARG A 14 -12.21 38.82 -23.78
CA ARG A 14 -12.45 39.02 -25.23
C ARG A 14 -13.37 40.19 -25.52
N PHE A 15 -14.09 40.68 -24.53
CA PHE A 15 -15.05 41.77 -24.67
C PHE A 15 -14.33 43.09 -24.89
N ASP A 16 -14.42 43.60 -26.13
CA ASP A 16 -13.83 44.87 -26.51
C ASP A 16 -14.79 46.03 -26.20
N LEU A 17 -14.70 46.51 -24.95
CA LEU A 17 -15.47 47.67 -24.50
C LEU A 17 -15.16 48.93 -25.33
N GLN A 18 -13.95 49.09 -25.87
CA GLN A 18 -13.59 50.27 -26.67
C GLN A 18 -14.24 50.21 -28.06
N GLN A 19 -14.35 49.01 -28.64
CA GLN A 19 -15.14 48.82 -29.84
C GLN A 19 -16.61 49.13 -29.59
N LEU A 20 -17.19 48.59 -28.52
CA LEU A 20 -18.59 48.86 -28.18
C LEU A 20 -18.87 50.35 -27.94
N GLN A 21 -17.97 51.06 -27.24
CA GLN A 21 -18.07 52.51 -27.05
C GLN A 21 -18.11 53.25 -28.39
N ARG A 22 -17.21 52.92 -29.33
CA ARG A 22 -17.20 53.52 -30.67
C ARG A 22 -18.48 53.25 -31.47
N GLU A 23 -19.03 52.04 -31.38
CA GLU A 23 -20.29 51.69 -32.04
C GLU A 23 -21.48 52.46 -31.45
N LEU A 24 -21.49 52.65 -30.13
CA LEU A 24 -22.51 53.44 -29.44
C LEU A 24 -22.40 54.93 -29.77
N ASP A 25 -21.19 55.50 -29.85
CA ASP A 25 -20.94 56.89 -30.26
C ASP A 25 -21.49 57.15 -31.67
N ALA A 26 -21.22 56.24 -32.60
CA ALA A 26 -21.72 56.31 -33.97
C ALA A 26 -23.26 56.25 -34.00
N THR A 27 -23.85 55.35 -33.22
CA THR A 27 -25.31 55.21 -33.11
C THR A 27 -25.96 56.45 -32.51
N ALA A 28 -25.37 57.03 -31.46
CA ALA A 28 -25.84 58.26 -30.83
C ALA A 28 -25.81 59.45 -31.81
N THR A 29 -24.76 59.54 -32.63
CA THR A 29 -24.63 60.57 -33.68
C THR A 29 -25.74 60.42 -34.74
N VAL A 30 -25.97 59.20 -35.22
CA VAL A 30 -27.06 58.92 -36.18
C VAL A 30 -28.43 59.21 -35.58
N LEU A 31 -28.62 58.90 -34.30
CA LEU A 31 -29.88 59.13 -33.59
C LEU A 31 -30.20 60.63 -33.50
N ALA A 32 -29.20 61.46 -33.17
CA ALA A 32 -29.36 62.92 -33.13
C ALA A 32 -29.80 63.48 -34.49
N ASN A 33 -29.14 63.05 -35.58
CA ASN A 33 -29.52 63.45 -36.94
C ASN A 33 -30.96 63.03 -37.29
N ARG A 34 -31.35 61.80 -36.95
CA ARG A 34 -32.72 61.30 -37.18
C ARG A 34 -33.78 62.05 -36.36
N GLN A 35 -33.45 62.45 -35.14
CA GLN A 35 -34.33 63.24 -34.31
C GLN A 35 -34.62 64.60 -34.98
N ASP A 36 -33.57 65.29 -35.46
CA ASP A 36 -33.72 66.57 -36.18
C ASP A 36 -34.52 66.42 -37.48
N GLU A 37 -34.25 65.38 -38.27
CA GLU A 37 -34.99 65.08 -39.51
C GLU A 37 -36.48 64.79 -39.25
N SER A 38 -36.78 64.01 -38.22
CA SER A 38 -38.15 63.67 -37.81
C SER A 38 -38.92 64.91 -37.34
N GLU A 39 -38.27 65.76 -36.55
CA GLU A 39 -38.88 67.02 -36.09
C GLU A 39 -39.14 68.00 -37.24
N GLN A 40 -38.21 68.11 -38.20
CA GLN A 40 -38.44 68.90 -39.41
C GLN A 40 -39.57 68.32 -40.28
N SER A 41 -39.59 67.01 -40.48
CA SER A 41 -40.62 66.33 -41.28
C SER A 41 -42.01 66.50 -40.66
N ARG A 42 -42.11 66.38 -39.33
CA ARG A 42 -43.36 66.64 -38.60
C ARG A 42 -43.84 68.08 -38.76
N LYS A 43 -42.93 69.07 -38.68
CA LYS A 43 -43.28 70.49 -38.92
C LYS A 43 -43.83 70.71 -40.33
N ARG A 44 -43.16 70.16 -41.36
CA ARG A 44 -43.63 70.25 -42.76
C ARG A 44 -45.01 69.61 -42.95
N LEU A 45 -45.25 68.44 -42.36
CA LEU A 45 -46.56 67.76 -42.43
C LEU A 45 -47.69 68.58 -41.77
N ILE A 46 -47.40 69.25 -40.64
CA ILE A 46 -48.36 70.14 -39.98
C ILE A 46 -48.68 71.34 -40.87
N GLU A 47 -47.68 71.95 -41.50
CA GLU A 47 -47.86 73.07 -42.43
C GLU A 47 -48.69 72.66 -43.65
N GLN A 48 -48.34 71.55 -44.31
CA GLN A 48 -49.11 71.00 -45.43
C GLN A 48 -50.56 70.68 -45.04
N SER A 49 -50.77 70.12 -43.84
CA SER A 49 -52.11 69.83 -43.32
C SER A 49 -52.94 71.10 -43.07
N ARG A 50 -52.29 72.21 -42.66
CA ARG A 50 -52.95 73.52 -42.50
C ARG A 50 -53.28 74.15 -43.83
N GLU A 51 -52.37 74.11 -44.79
CA GLU A 51 -52.56 74.63 -46.14
C GLU A 51 -53.68 73.89 -46.88
N PHE A 52 -53.70 72.55 -46.78
CA PHE A 52 -54.79 71.73 -47.30
C PHE A 52 -56.15 72.17 -46.73
N LYS A 53 -56.25 72.36 -45.41
CA LYS A 53 -57.50 72.82 -44.78
C LYS A 53 -57.94 74.21 -45.26
N LYS A 54 -56.99 75.12 -45.52
CA LYS A 54 -57.26 76.49 -46.00
C LYS A 54 -57.78 76.51 -47.44
N ASN A 55 -57.23 75.67 -48.30
CA ASN A 55 -57.49 75.70 -49.75
C ASN A 55 -58.59 74.71 -50.21
N THR A 56 -59.22 73.97 -49.28
CA THR A 56 -60.23 72.93 -49.60
C THR A 56 -61.66 73.41 -49.33
N PRO A 57 -62.65 73.09 -50.20
CA PRO A 57 -64.07 73.38 -49.98
C PRO A 57 -64.61 72.81 -48.66
N GLU A 58 -65.63 73.45 -48.08
CA GLU A 58 -66.11 73.15 -46.72
C GLU A 58 -66.66 71.72 -46.56
N ASP A 59 -67.40 71.21 -47.55
CA ASP A 59 -68.00 69.87 -47.50
C ASP A 59 -66.93 68.77 -47.51
N LEU A 60 -65.89 68.93 -48.35
CA LEU A 60 -64.76 68.01 -48.39
C LEU A 60 -63.91 68.11 -47.11
N ARG A 61 -63.76 69.33 -46.55
CA ARG A 61 -63.08 69.54 -45.26
C ARG A 61 -63.79 68.79 -44.13
N LYS A 62 -65.13 68.78 -44.09
CA LYS A 62 -65.91 68.04 -43.08
C LYS A 62 -65.69 66.52 -43.19
N GLN A 63 -65.63 65.98 -44.40
CA GLN A 63 -65.40 64.54 -44.63
C GLN A 63 -63.96 64.11 -44.29
N VAL A 64 -62.96 64.94 -44.62
CA VAL A 64 -61.53 64.60 -44.43
C VAL A 64 -61.02 64.91 -43.01
N ALA A 65 -61.69 65.79 -42.25
CA ALA A 65 -61.25 66.20 -40.92
C ALA A 65 -61.07 65.06 -39.90
N PRO A 66 -61.97 64.05 -39.79
CA PRO A 66 -61.76 62.91 -38.90
C PRO A 66 -60.52 62.10 -39.26
N LEU A 67 -60.26 61.90 -40.57
CA LEU A 67 -59.09 61.17 -41.06
C LEU A 67 -57.79 61.90 -40.73
N LEU A 68 -57.71 63.22 -40.96
CA LEU A 68 -56.55 64.03 -40.59
C LEU A 68 -56.30 64.02 -39.08
N LYS A 69 -57.36 64.03 -38.25
CA LYS A 69 -57.21 63.89 -36.79
C LYS A 69 -56.66 62.53 -36.40
N SER A 70 -57.09 61.45 -37.05
CA SER A 70 -56.59 60.10 -36.78
C SER A 70 -55.11 59.95 -37.18
N PHE A 71 -54.70 60.45 -38.35
CA PHE A 71 -53.29 60.47 -38.76
C PHE A 71 -52.44 61.33 -37.81
N GLN A 72 -52.95 62.49 -37.38
CA GLN A 72 -52.26 63.32 -36.40
C GLN A 72 -52.05 62.57 -35.08
N GLY A 73 -53.08 61.88 -34.58
CA GLY A 73 -53.00 61.06 -33.37
C GLY A 73 -51.97 59.94 -33.47
N GLU A 74 -51.92 59.23 -34.60
CA GLU A 74 -50.92 58.18 -34.84
C GLU A 74 -49.50 58.75 -34.94
N ILE A 75 -49.31 59.88 -35.66
CA ILE A 75 -48.01 60.57 -35.74
C ILE A 75 -47.54 61.03 -34.35
N ASP A 76 -48.44 61.53 -33.51
CA ASP A 76 -48.13 61.97 -32.16
C ASP A 76 -47.77 60.78 -31.25
N ALA A 77 -48.49 59.66 -31.36
CA ALA A 77 -48.18 58.42 -30.64
C ALA A 77 -46.83 57.83 -31.05
N LEU A 78 -46.55 57.74 -32.36
CA LEU A 78 -45.27 57.30 -32.90
C LEU A 78 -44.12 58.21 -32.46
N SER A 79 -44.33 59.52 -32.52
CA SER A 79 -43.35 60.52 -32.06
C SER A 79 -43.03 60.34 -30.57
N LYS A 80 -44.05 60.09 -29.74
CA LYS A 80 -43.87 59.83 -28.31
C LYS A 80 -43.07 58.55 -28.06
N ARG A 81 -43.43 57.45 -28.73
CA ARG A 81 -42.71 56.17 -28.62
C ARG A 81 -41.25 56.28 -29.08
N SER A 82 -40.99 57.02 -30.16
CA SER A 82 -39.64 57.28 -30.65
C SER A 82 -38.81 58.03 -29.61
N LYS A 83 -39.36 59.13 -29.06
CA LYS A 83 -38.69 59.93 -28.01
C LYS A 83 -38.40 59.12 -26.75
N GLU A 84 -39.31 58.25 -26.33
CA GLU A 84 -39.10 57.36 -25.18
C GLU A 84 -37.99 56.33 -25.45
N ALA A 85 -37.96 55.71 -26.65
CA ALA A 85 -36.91 54.77 -27.03
C ALA A 85 -35.53 55.46 -27.17
N GLU A 86 -35.49 56.64 -27.77
CA GLU A 86 -34.30 57.49 -27.88
C GLU A 86 -33.76 57.88 -26.50
N ALA A 87 -34.63 58.31 -25.60
CA ALA A 87 -34.26 58.66 -24.23
C ALA A 87 -33.72 57.44 -23.45
N ALA A 88 -34.32 56.27 -23.63
CA ALA A 88 -33.84 55.03 -23.01
C ALA A 88 -32.44 54.65 -23.52
N PHE A 89 -32.20 54.73 -24.83
CA PHE A 89 -30.88 54.51 -25.42
C PHE A 89 -29.85 55.48 -24.86
N LEU A 90 -30.15 56.78 -24.86
CA LEU A 90 -29.21 57.80 -24.37
C LEU A 90 -28.88 57.65 -22.88
N ASN A 91 -29.81 57.14 -22.06
CA ASN A 91 -29.56 56.84 -20.66
C ASN A 91 -28.52 55.71 -20.50
N VAL A 92 -28.68 54.62 -21.24
CA VAL A 92 -27.73 53.49 -21.22
C VAL A 92 -26.37 53.92 -21.80
N TYR A 93 -26.38 54.64 -22.91
CA TYR A 93 -25.17 55.17 -23.55
C TYR A 93 -24.33 56.01 -22.59
N LYS A 94 -24.95 56.98 -21.90
CA LYS A 94 -24.25 57.83 -20.91
C LYS A 94 -23.57 57.00 -19.82
N ARG A 95 -24.28 56.02 -19.25
CA ARG A 95 -23.72 55.14 -18.21
C ARG A 95 -22.51 54.32 -18.69
N LEU A 96 -22.49 53.94 -19.97
CA LEU A 96 -21.42 53.11 -20.54
C LEU A 96 -20.20 53.95 -20.99
N ILE A 97 -20.41 55.17 -21.47
CA ILE A 97 -19.31 56.05 -21.89
C ILE A 97 -18.64 56.77 -20.71
N ASP A 98 -19.39 57.04 -19.64
CA ASP A 98 -18.88 57.70 -18.43
C ASP A 98 -17.98 56.77 -17.60
N VAL A 99 -17.83 55.50 -17.96
CA VAL A 99 -16.90 54.58 -17.30
C VAL A 99 -15.46 55.07 -17.54
N PRO A 100 -14.74 55.57 -16.52
CA PRO A 100 -13.44 56.18 -16.74
C PRO A 100 -12.42 55.16 -17.25
N GLU A 101 -11.58 55.57 -18.20
CA GLU A 101 -10.51 54.72 -18.73
C GLU A 101 -9.55 54.26 -17.60
N VAL A 102 -9.39 55.08 -16.56
CA VAL A 102 -8.64 54.76 -15.34
C VAL A 102 -9.24 53.56 -14.61
N THR A 103 -10.57 53.48 -14.50
CA THR A 103 -11.28 52.35 -13.88
C THR A 103 -11.10 51.09 -14.70
N ILE A 104 -11.17 51.18 -16.03
CA ILE A 104 -10.93 50.04 -16.93
C ILE A 104 -9.49 49.54 -16.77
N LYS A 105 -8.51 50.45 -16.72
CA LYS A 105 -7.10 50.09 -16.49
C LYS A 105 -6.89 49.42 -15.13
N ALA A 106 -7.45 49.98 -14.06
CA ALA A 106 -7.35 49.40 -12.72
C ALA A 106 -7.98 48.00 -12.64
N LEU A 107 -9.12 47.77 -13.29
CA LEU A 107 -9.75 46.45 -13.36
C LEU A 107 -8.90 45.45 -14.15
N LYS A 108 -8.31 45.88 -15.28
CA LYS A 108 -7.38 45.04 -16.06
C LYS A 108 -6.12 44.69 -15.26
N GLU A 109 -5.57 45.61 -14.49
CA GLU A 109 -4.43 45.33 -13.61
C GLU A 109 -4.80 44.38 -12.48
N LYS A 110 -5.93 44.59 -11.79
CA LYS A 110 -6.40 43.63 -10.78
C LYS A 110 -6.58 42.23 -11.36
N ILE A 111 -7.13 42.11 -12.57
CA ILE A 111 -7.25 40.80 -13.26
C ILE A 111 -5.87 40.17 -13.45
N ARG A 112 -4.88 40.94 -13.92
CA ARG A 112 -3.49 40.43 -14.08
C ARG A 112 -2.86 40.04 -12.75
N GLU A 113 -3.05 40.81 -11.70
CA GLU A 113 -2.56 40.51 -10.35
C GLU A 113 -3.17 39.20 -9.81
N TYR A 114 -4.49 39.01 -10.00
CA TYR A 114 -5.17 37.76 -9.63
C TYR A 114 -4.66 36.57 -10.46
N GLU A 115 -4.52 36.73 -11.79
CA GLU A 115 -3.94 35.69 -12.67
C GLU A 115 -2.52 35.31 -12.22
N GLN A 116 -1.68 36.31 -11.91
CA GLN A 116 -0.31 36.09 -11.47
C GLN A 116 -0.26 35.42 -10.08
N THR A 117 -1.13 35.83 -9.16
CA THR A 117 -1.21 35.24 -7.82
C THR A 117 -1.64 33.78 -7.88
N LEU A 118 -2.66 33.46 -8.69
CA LEU A 118 -3.10 32.08 -8.90
C LEU A 118 -2.01 31.22 -9.53
N LYS A 119 -1.28 31.77 -10.51
CA LYS A 119 -0.15 31.09 -11.14
C LYS A 119 0.95 30.79 -10.13
N ASN A 120 1.36 31.79 -9.34
CA ASN A 120 2.39 31.61 -8.32
C ASN A 120 1.98 30.59 -7.26
N GLN A 121 0.72 30.61 -6.80
CA GLN A 121 0.20 29.61 -5.86
C GLN A 121 0.24 28.20 -6.43
N ALA A 122 -0.15 28.03 -7.70
CA ALA A 122 -0.08 26.74 -8.38
C ALA A 122 1.37 26.23 -8.49
N GLU A 123 2.31 27.12 -8.80
CA GLU A 123 3.74 26.82 -8.89
C GLU A 123 4.33 26.45 -7.52
N THR A 124 4.01 27.18 -6.45
CA THR A 124 4.42 26.84 -5.09
C THR A 124 3.90 25.46 -4.68
N ILE A 125 2.61 25.18 -4.89
CA ILE A 125 2.00 23.88 -4.56
C ILE A 125 2.64 22.75 -5.38
N ALA A 126 2.97 23.00 -6.65
CA ALA A 126 3.64 22.03 -7.50
C ALA A 126 5.06 21.72 -6.97
N LEU A 127 5.83 22.76 -6.65
CA LEU A 127 7.20 22.63 -6.13
C LEU A 127 7.22 21.93 -4.77
N GLU A 128 6.30 22.25 -3.87
CA GLU A 128 6.17 21.58 -2.57
C GLU A 128 5.85 20.09 -2.72
N LYS A 129 4.97 19.73 -3.66
CA LYS A 129 4.65 18.32 -3.96
C LYS A 129 5.83 17.59 -4.57
N GLU A 130 6.54 18.22 -5.50
CA GLU A 130 7.74 17.66 -6.13
C GLU A 130 8.82 17.40 -5.08
N GLN A 131 9.09 18.37 -4.21
CA GLN A 131 10.08 18.24 -3.14
C GLN A 131 9.69 17.15 -2.14
N LYS A 132 8.40 17.03 -1.79
CA LYS A 132 7.92 15.95 -0.93
C LYS A 132 8.11 14.57 -1.57
N LEU A 133 7.75 14.43 -2.86
CA LEU A 133 7.98 13.18 -3.59
C LEU A 133 9.46 12.83 -3.66
N GLN A 134 10.33 13.81 -3.93
CA GLN A 134 11.77 13.61 -3.96
C GLN A 134 12.31 13.11 -2.62
N ASN A 135 11.85 13.69 -1.51
CA ASN A 135 12.22 13.23 -0.16
C ASN A 135 11.72 11.81 0.12
N ASP A 136 10.47 11.50 -0.23
CA ASP A 136 9.89 10.16 -0.06
C ASP A 136 10.65 9.11 -0.88
N PHE A 137 11.08 9.45 -2.10
CA PHE A 137 11.91 8.58 -2.94
C PHE A 137 13.31 8.37 -2.33
N ALA A 138 13.97 9.44 -1.88
CA ALA A 138 15.28 9.35 -1.25
C ALA A 138 15.23 8.49 0.03
N GLU A 139 14.18 8.61 0.85
CA GLU A 139 14.01 7.79 2.05
C GLU A 139 13.75 6.31 1.70
N LYS A 140 12.93 6.04 0.68
CA LYS A 140 12.71 4.67 0.19
C LYS A 140 13.98 4.05 -0.36
N GLU A 141 14.76 4.79 -1.12
CA GLU A 141 16.05 4.35 -1.66
C GLU A 141 17.03 4.03 -0.52
N ARG A 142 17.12 4.90 0.50
CA ARG A 142 17.95 4.66 1.68
C ARG A 142 17.54 3.39 2.42
N LYS A 143 16.23 3.20 2.67
CA LYS A 143 15.72 1.97 3.32
C LYS A 143 16.00 0.72 2.48
N LEU A 144 15.83 0.81 1.18
CA LEU A 144 16.15 -0.30 0.26
C LEU A 144 17.64 -0.63 0.33
N GLN A 145 18.51 0.37 0.32
CA GLN A 145 19.95 0.17 0.45
C GLN A 145 20.33 -0.42 1.82
N GLU A 146 19.76 0.06 2.92
CA GLU A 146 19.97 -0.48 4.27
C GLU A 146 19.56 -1.96 4.37
N THR A 147 18.40 -2.30 3.82
CA THR A 147 17.90 -3.68 3.78
C THR A 147 18.76 -4.57 2.91
N GLN A 148 19.17 -4.11 1.73
CA GLN A 148 20.08 -4.82 0.83
C GLN A 148 21.46 -5.08 1.48
N MET A 149 22.01 -4.09 2.18
CA MET A 149 23.27 -4.25 2.92
C MET A 149 23.13 -5.28 4.04
N SER A 150 22.04 -5.23 4.81
CA SER A 150 21.78 -6.21 5.88
C SER A 150 21.57 -7.63 5.34
N THR A 151 20.86 -7.79 4.23
CA THR A 151 20.64 -9.11 3.62
C THR A 151 21.93 -9.67 3.03
N THR A 152 22.76 -8.82 2.42
CA THR A 152 24.06 -9.20 1.88
C THR A 152 25.01 -9.66 3.00
N SER A 153 25.11 -8.90 4.10
CA SER A 153 25.94 -9.29 5.24
C SER A 153 25.47 -10.60 5.91
N LYS A 154 24.16 -10.81 6.04
CA LYS A 154 23.61 -12.09 6.56
C LYS A 154 23.89 -13.26 5.61
N LEU A 155 23.86 -13.01 4.31
CA LEU A 155 24.19 -14.02 3.30
C LEU A 155 25.67 -14.40 3.39
N GLU A 156 26.56 -13.42 3.47
CA GLU A 156 28.00 -13.64 3.65
C GLU A 156 28.32 -14.44 4.93
N GLU A 157 27.68 -14.10 6.06
CA GLU A 157 27.83 -14.88 7.30
C GLU A 157 27.35 -16.33 7.16
N ALA A 158 26.21 -16.53 6.50
CA ALA A 158 25.66 -17.86 6.25
C ALA A 158 26.57 -18.69 5.33
N GLU A 159 27.09 -18.08 4.27
CA GLU A 159 28.04 -18.70 3.34
C GLU A 159 29.33 -19.10 4.06
N HIS A 160 29.90 -18.21 4.88
CA HIS A 160 31.09 -18.52 5.67
C HIS A 160 30.85 -19.68 6.65
N LYS A 161 29.66 -19.73 7.27
CA LYS A 161 29.28 -20.81 8.18
C LYS A 161 29.12 -22.14 7.45
N VAL A 162 28.52 -22.13 6.26
CA VAL A 162 28.42 -23.32 5.39
C VAL A 162 29.81 -23.82 5.00
N GLN A 163 30.70 -22.93 4.58
CA GLN A 163 32.07 -23.29 4.20
C GLN A 163 32.87 -23.85 5.37
N SER A 164 32.71 -23.27 6.56
CA SER A 164 33.31 -23.78 7.80
C SER A 164 32.81 -25.18 8.15
N LEU A 165 31.49 -25.42 8.07
CA LEU A 165 30.90 -26.73 8.32
C LEU A 165 31.31 -27.77 7.28
N GLN A 166 31.40 -27.39 5.99
CA GLN A 166 31.90 -28.26 4.93
C GLN A 166 33.35 -28.68 5.20
N THR A 167 34.21 -27.74 5.60
CA THR A 167 35.61 -28.03 5.95
C THR A 167 35.71 -28.95 7.15
N ALA A 168 34.91 -28.71 8.19
CA ALA A 168 34.86 -29.58 9.37
C ALA A 168 34.35 -30.99 9.04
N LEU A 169 33.33 -31.09 8.18
CA LEU A 169 32.79 -32.37 7.72
C LEU A 169 33.81 -33.15 6.88
N GLU A 170 34.57 -32.48 6.03
CA GLU A 170 35.62 -33.15 5.26
C GLU A 170 36.74 -33.65 6.18
N LYS A 171 37.12 -32.85 7.18
CA LYS A 171 38.11 -33.26 8.19
C LYS A 171 37.65 -34.48 9.00
N THR A 172 36.41 -34.51 9.47
CA THR A 172 35.89 -35.67 10.22
C THR A 172 35.75 -36.90 9.33
N ARG A 173 35.41 -36.74 8.04
CA ARG A 173 35.43 -37.84 7.08
C ARG A 173 36.84 -38.42 6.90
N THR A 174 37.86 -37.58 6.76
CA THR A 174 39.24 -38.06 6.63
C THR A 174 39.71 -38.77 7.90
N GLU A 175 39.43 -38.21 9.08
CA GLU A 175 39.79 -38.84 10.36
C GLU A 175 39.08 -40.18 10.55
N LEU A 176 37.82 -40.29 10.13
CA LEU A 176 37.04 -41.52 10.21
C LEU A 176 37.54 -42.57 9.22
N PHE A 177 37.99 -42.17 8.04
CA PHE A 177 38.65 -43.05 7.09
C PHE A 177 39.97 -43.59 7.64
N ASP A 178 40.85 -42.73 8.17
CA ASP A 178 42.13 -43.14 8.76
C ASP A 178 41.93 -44.10 9.94
N LEU A 179 40.94 -43.83 10.79
CA LEU A 179 40.61 -44.70 11.91
C LEU A 179 40.09 -46.06 11.43
N LYS A 180 39.27 -46.08 10.37
CA LYS A 180 38.78 -47.32 9.76
C LYS A 180 39.93 -48.15 9.18
N THR A 181 40.88 -47.52 8.48
CA THR A 181 42.08 -48.20 7.96
C THR A 181 42.91 -48.81 9.09
N LYS A 182 43.20 -48.05 10.16
CA LYS A 182 43.93 -48.58 11.33
C LYS A 182 43.20 -49.71 12.02
N TYR A 183 41.88 -49.61 12.16
CA TYR A 183 41.07 -50.68 12.73
C TYR A 183 41.17 -51.95 11.88
N ASP A 184 41.04 -51.84 10.56
CA ASP A 184 41.14 -52.98 9.66
C ASP A 184 42.55 -53.61 9.72
N GLU A 185 43.62 -52.80 9.74
CA GLU A 185 45.00 -53.26 9.94
C GLU A 185 45.19 -54.02 11.26
N GLU A 186 44.72 -53.48 12.39
CA GLU A 186 44.80 -54.15 13.69
C GLU A 186 43.99 -55.46 13.70
N THR A 187 42.81 -55.46 13.05
CA THR A 187 41.97 -56.65 12.94
C THR A 187 42.69 -57.74 12.15
N THR A 188 43.37 -57.39 11.05
CA THR A 188 44.19 -58.35 10.30
C THR A 188 45.39 -58.83 11.09
N ALA A 189 46.14 -57.95 11.77
CA ALA A 189 47.28 -58.33 12.59
C ALA A 189 46.89 -59.28 13.74
N LYS A 190 45.71 -59.04 14.35
CA LYS A 190 45.16 -59.93 15.38
C LYS A 190 44.77 -61.30 14.82
N ALA A 191 44.22 -61.36 13.62
CA ALA A 191 43.93 -62.63 12.96
C ALA A 191 45.22 -63.44 12.70
N ASP A 192 46.27 -62.78 12.19
CA ASP A 192 47.58 -63.40 11.96
C ASP A 192 48.22 -63.90 13.27
N GLU A 193 48.13 -63.11 14.35
CA GLU A 193 48.63 -63.50 15.68
C GLU A 193 47.90 -64.74 16.22
N ILE A 194 46.56 -64.80 16.04
CA ILE A 194 45.76 -65.97 16.40
C ILE A 194 46.19 -67.20 15.58
N GLU A 195 46.41 -67.06 14.27
CA GLU A 195 46.84 -68.16 13.41
C GLU A 195 48.22 -68.70 13.82
N MET A 196 49.16 -67.81 14.17
CA MET A 196 50.45 -68.19 14.75
C MET A 196 50.29 -68.96 16.07
N ILE A 197 49.44 -68.49 16.98
CA ILE A 197 49.21 -69.17 18.26
C ILE A 197 48.54 -70.53 18.03
N MET A 198 47.58 -70.63 17.10
CA MET A 198 46.95 -71.92 16.76
C MET A 198 47.97 -72.91 16.20
N THR A 199 48.86 -72.48 15.31
CA THR A 199 49.90 -73.37 14.74
C THR A 199 50.91 -73.81 15.79
N ASP A 200 51.31 -72.93 16.71
CA ASP A 200 52.17 -73.30 17.84
C ASP A 200 51.45 -74.25 18.82
N LEU A 201 50.16 -74.03 19.05
CA LEU A 201 49.31 -74.91 19.87
C LEU A 201 49.18 -76.29 19.23
N GLU A 202 48.95 -76.40 17.92
CA GLU A 202 48.94 -77.67 17.19
C GLU A 202 50.27 -78.40 17.30
N ARG A 203 51.40 -77.68 17.16
CA ARG A 203 52.74 -78.26 17.32
C ARG A 203 52.98 -78.73 18.75
N ALA A 204 52.54 -77.97 19.75
CA ALA A 204 52.64 -78.36 21.15
C ALA A 204 51.77 -79.59 21.44
N ASN A 205 50.55 -79.64 20.91
CA ASN A 205 49.66 -80.80 21.00
C ASN A 205 50.27 -82.04 20.35
N GLN A 206 50.87 -81.92 19.16
CA GLN A 206 51.57 -83.04 18.50
C GLN A 206 52.74 -83.55 19.36
N ARG A 207 53.53 -82.64 19.97
CA ARG A 207 54.62 -83.03 20.89
C ARG A 207 54.08 -83.70 22.14
N ALA A 208 53.00 -83.17 22.72
CA ALA A 208 52.34 -83.77 23.88
C ALA A 208 51.81 -85.16 23.55
N GLU A 209 51.23 -85.36 22.35
CA GLU A 209 50.76 -86.65 21.88
C GLU A 209 51.91 -87.66 21.71
N VAL A 210 53.05 -87.25 21.16
CA VAL A 210 54.26 -88.09 21.08
C VAL A 210 54.78 -88.45 22.47
N ALA A 211 54.92 -87.46 23.36
CA ALA A 211 55.37 -87.69 24.73
C ALA A 211 54.38 -88.58 25.51
N GLN A 212 53.08 -88.47 25.23
CA GLN A 212 52.06 -89.34 25.82
C GLN A 212 52.19 -90.77 25.30
N ARG A 213 52.39 -90.99 24.00
CA ARG A 213 52.70 -92.33 23.45
C ARG A 213 53.97 -92.92 24.07
N GLU A 214 55.02 -92.13 24.20
CA GLU A 214 56.25 -92.56 24.88
C GLU A 214 55.98 -92.92 26.35
N ALA A 215 55.23 -92.08 27.08
CA ALA A 215 54.84 -92.36 28.45
C ALA A 215 53.94 -93.59 28.57
N GLU A 216 53.06 -93.85 27.60
CA GLU A 216 52.23 -95.05 27.50
C GLU A 216 53.09 -96.29 27.23
N THR A 217 54.04 -96.23 26.30
CA THR A 217 54.99 -97.35 26.06
C THR A 217 55.88 -97.60 27.26
N LEU A 218 56.39 -96.55 27.93
CA LEU A 218 57.11 -96.67 29.19
C LEU A 218 56.21 -97.19 30.31
N ARG A 219 54.92 -96.83 30.33
CA ARG A 219 53.93 -97.42 31.25
C ARG A 219 53.64 -98.87 30.92
N GLU A 220 53.60 -99.28 29.66
CA GLU A 220 53.45 -100.69 29.27
C GLU A 220 54.71 -101.48 29.65
N GLN A 221 55.90 -100.91 29.43
CA GLN A 221 57.17 -101.47 29.89
C GLN A 221 57.22 -101.53 31.42
N LEU A 222 56.88 -100.46 32.12
CA LEU A 222 56.73 -100.43 33.58
C LEU A 222 55.59 -101.29 34.06
N SER A 223 54.54 -101.53 33.27
CA SER A 223 53.43 -102.43 33.57
C SER A 223 53.82 -103.87 33.30
N SER A 224 54.77 -104.15 32.40
CA SER A 224 55.36 -105.48 32.17
C SER A 224 56.43 -105.80 33.23
N ALA A 225 57.24 -104.80 33.60
CA ALA A 225 58.17 -104.84 34.72
C ALA A 225 57.41 -104.85 36.06
N ASN A 226 56.30 -104.13 36.19
CA ASN A 226 55.35 -104.24 37.28
C ASN A 226 54.53 -105.52 37.15
N HIS A 227 54.21 -106.12 36.00
CA HIS A 227 53.60 -107.47 35.99
C HIS A 227 54.59 -108.50 36.57
N SER A 228 55.89 -108.23 36.41
CA SER A 228 56.98 -108.96 37.06
C SER A 228 57.14 -108.60 38.55
N LEU A 229 56.83 -107.36 38.95
CA LEU A 229 56.90 -106.84 40.34
C LEU A 229 55.56 -106.87 41.11
N GLN A 230 54.45 -107.19 40.46
CA GLN A 230 53.04 -107.29 40.92
C GLN A 230 52.66 -108.78 40.99
N LEU A 231 53.68 -109.66 41.03
CA LEU A 231 53.74 -110.76 41.99
C LEU A 231 54.08 -110.26 43.41
N ALA A 232 54.48 -108.99 43.59
CA ALA A 232 54.67 -108.34 44.89
C ALA A 232 53.78 -107.09 45.03
N SER A 233 52.63 -107.30 45.68
CA SER A 233 51.84 -106.31 46.43
C SER A 233 51.17 -105.13 45.69
N GLN A 234 49.89 -105.34 45.38
CA GLN A 234 48.70 -104.61 45.89
C GLN A 234 48.75 -103.10 46.31
N ILE A 235 47.90 -102.29 45.63
CA ILE A 235 46.80 -101.39 46.15
C ILE A 235 46.97 -99.84 46.25
N GLN A 236 46.09 -99.11 45.47
CA GLN A 236 45.33 -97.81 45.65
C GLN A 236 46.07 -96.46 45.89
N LYS A 237 45.59 -95.23 45.57
CA LYS A 237 44.34 -94.59 45.05
C LYS A 237 44.60 -93.12 44.58
N ALA A 238 43.60 -92.51 43.92
CA ALA A 238 43.39 -91.16 43.29
C ALA A 238 43.66 -89.89 44.18
N PRO A 239 43.32 -88.59 43.85
CA PRO A 239 42.50 -88.02 42.75
C PRO A 239 42.82 -86.55 42.25
N ASP A 240 41.94 -86.04 41.38
CA ASP A 240 41.33 -84.67 41.30
C ASP A 240 42.10 -83.41 40.86
N VAL A 241 41.85 -82.91 39.63
CA VAL A 241 42.34 -81.61 39.10
C VAL A 241 41.27 -80.84 38.29
N GLU A 242 40.05 -81.36 38.11
CA GLU A 242 39.13 -80.87 37.05
C GLU A 242 38.22 -79.70 37.50
N GLN A 243 38.09 -79.46 38.81
CA GLN A 243 37.21 -78.41 39.36
C GLN A 243 37.77 -76.99 39.37
N ALA A 244 39.07 -76.79 39.12
CA ALA A 244 39.69 -75.45 39.13
C ALA A 244 39.50 -74.67 37.82
N ILE A 245 39.36 -75.38 36.69
CA ILE A 245 39.28 -74.77 35.34
C ILE A 245 37.85 -74.31 35.02
N GLU A 246 36.85 -75.01 35.56
CA GLU A 246 35.42 -74.71 35.36
C GLU A 246 34.98 -73.45 36.13
N VAL A 247 35.56 -73.20 37.31
CA VAL A 247 35.26 -72.01 38.13
C VAL A 247 35.82 -70.73 37.50
N LEU A 248 37.00 -70.80 36.87
CA LEU A 248 37.63 -69.65 36.21
C LEU A 248 36.92 -69.26 34.91
N THR A 249 36.49 -70.22 34.10
CA THR A 249 35.70 -69.95 32.89
C THR A 249 34.30 -69.43 33.21
N ARG A 250 33.65 -69.96 34.25
CA ARG A 250 32.37 -69.45 34.73
C ARG A 250 32.45 -68.01 35.27
N SER A 251 33.51 -67.69 36.02
CA SER A 251 33.77 -66.34 36.52
C SER A 251 34.01 -65.32 35.38
N SER A 252 34.73 -65.72 34.33
CA SER A 252 34.97 -64.88 33.14
C SER A 252 33.68 -64.55 32.41
N LEU A 253 32.84 -65.57 32.17
CA LEU A 253 31.57 -65.41 31.47
C LEU A 253 30.57 -64.57 32.28
N GLU A 254 30.56 -64.68 33.61
CA GLU A 254 29.71 -63.86 34.48
C GLU A 254 30.07 -62.36 34.42
N VAL A 255 31.36 -62.03 34.31
CA VAL A 255 31.81 -60.63 34.17
C VAL A 255 31.44 -60.05 32.81
N GLU A 256 31.59 -60.83 31.74
CA GLU A 256 31.24 -60.39 30.38
C GLU A 256 29.73 -60.24 30.20
N LEU A 257 28.93 -61.16 30.78
CA LEU A 257 27.47 -61.04 30.84
C LEU A 257 27.06 -59.75 31.56
N ALA A 258 27.66 -59.45 32.73
CA ALA A 258 27.38 -58.23 33.47
C ALA A 258 27.81 -56.96 32.72
N ALA A 259 28.87 -57.01 31.89
CA ALA A 259 29.26 -55.90 31.03
C ALA A 259 28.23 -55.67 29.91
N LYS A 260 27.77 -56.75 29.26
CA LYS A 260 26.73 -56.69 28.22
C LYS A 260 25.38 -56.25 28.76
N GLU A 261 25.00 -56.66 29.98
CA GLU A 261 23.78 -56.18 30.65
C GLU A 261 23.83 -54.67 30.94
N ARG A 262 25.00 -54.13 31.34
CA ARG A 262 25.17 -52.67 31.48
C ARG A 262 25.09 -51.94 30.15
N GLU A 263 25.67 -52.49 29.09
CA GLU A 263 25.61 -51.91 27.74
C GLU A 263 24.17 -51.88 27.22
N ILE A 264 23.40 -52.95 27.42
CA ILE A 264 21.97 -53.01 27.09
C ILE A 264 21.19 -51.97 27.89
N ALA A 265 21.44 -51.84 29.21
CA ALA A 265 20.78 -50.83 30.03
C ALA A 265 21.05 -49.40 29.53
N GLN A 266 22.29 -49.10 29.14
CA GLN A 266 22.67 -47.80 28.60
C GLN A 266 22.00 -47.52 27.25
N LEU A 267 21.95 -48.51 26.35
CA LEU A 267 21.28 -48.39 25.06
C LEU A 267 19.77 -48.18 25.22
N VAL A 268 19.13 -48.84 26.20
CA VAL A 268 17.72 -48.64 26.52
C VAL A 268 17.46 -47.22 27.01
N GLU A 269 18.31 -46.68 27.89
CA GLU A 269 18.19 -45.31 28.38
C GLU A 269 18.40 -44.28 27.26
N ASP A 270 19.36 -44.50 26.36
CA ASP A 270 19.60 -43.66 25.19
C ASP A 270 18.42 -43.66 24.22
N VAL A 271 17.84 -44.83 23.95
CA VAL A 271 16.62 -44.97 23.12
C VAL A 271 15.45 -44.22 23.77
N GLN A 272 15.25 -44.34 25.07
CA GLN A 272 14.20 -43.60 25.80
C GLN A 272 14.43 -42.09 25.75
N ARG A 273 15.68 -41.63 25.93
CA ARG A 273 16.04 -40.20 25.83
C ARG A 273 15.81 -39.65 24.43
N LEU A 274 16.20 -40.40 23.39
CA LEU A 274 15.97 -40.03 21.98
C LEU A 274 14.48 -40.00 21.66
N GLN A 275 13.70 -40.99 22.10
CA GLN A 275 12.24 -40.99 21.94
C GLN A 275 11.59 -39.79 22.62
N ALA A 276 11.99 -39.43 23.84
CA ALA A 276 11.48 -38.25 24.53
C ALA A 276 11.82 -36.94 23.79
N SER A 277 13.05 -36.82 23.27
CA SER A 277 13.47 -35.67 22.46
C SER A 277 12.67 -35.55 21.17
N LEU A 278 12.43 -36.67 20.48
CA LEU A 278 11.67 -36.74 19.24
C LEU A 278 10.19 -36.37 19.46
N THR A 279 9.58 -36.84 20.55
CA THR A 279 8.21 -36.46 20.95
C THR A 279 8.13 -34.97 21.23
N LYS A 280 9.07 -34.41 22.01
CA LYS A 280 9.12 -32.97 22.30
C LYS A 280 9.29 -32.13 21.03
N LEU A 281 10.13 -32.57 20.09
CA LEU A 281 10.30 -31.90 18.81
C LEU A 281 9.02 -31.93 17.97
N ARG A 282 8.31 -33.07 17.96
CA ARG A 282 7.01 -33.21 17.29
C ARG A 282 5.98 -32.26 17.90
N GLU A 283 5.84 -32.21 19.23
CA GLU A 283 4.91 -31.31 19.92
C GLU A 283 5.24 -29.83 19.66
N ASN A 284 6.52 -29.45 19.71
CA ASN A 284 6.96 -28.09 19.38
C ASN A 284 6.65 -27.74 17.91
N SER A 285 6.92 -28.65 16.98
CA SER A 285 6.60 -28.43 15.57
C SER A 285 5.10 -28.31 15.32
N ALA A 286 4.29 -29.16 15.96
CA ALA A 286 2.83 -29.15 15.82
C ALA A 286 2.22 -27.86 16.40
N SER A 287 2.70 -27.41 17.57
CA SER A 287 2.26 -26.14 18.16
C SER A 287 2.65 -24.93 17.31
N GLN A 288 3.86 -24.94 16.73
CA GLN A 288 4.30 -23.86 15.83
C GLN A 288 3.51 -23.82 14.52
N ILE A 289 3.20 -24.99 13.94
CA ILE A 289 2.32 -25.10 12.77
C ILE A 289 0.93 -24.54 13.11
N SER A 290 0.34 -24.96 14.23
CA SER A 290 -0.98 -24.48 14.65
C SER A 290 -1.01 -22.96 14.89
N GLN A 291 0.05 -22.38 15.47
CA GLN A 291 0.17 -20.93 15.63
C GLN A 291 0.26 -20.21 14.29
N LEU A 292 1.05 -20.72 13.35
CA LEU A 292 1.18 -20.14 12.01
C LEU A 292 -0.14 -20.23 11.23
N GLU A 293 -0.84 -21.35 11.30
CA GLU A 293 -2.17 -21.53 10.69
C GLU A 293 -3.20 -20.56 11.29
N GLN A 294 -3.20 -20.37 12.61
CA GLN A 294 -4.08 -19.42 13.28
C GLN A 294 -3.77 -17.99 12.83
N GLN A 295 -2.49 -17.60 12.77
CA GLN A 295 -2.10 -16.28 12.28
C GLN A 295 -2.50 -16.07 10.81
N LEU A 296 -2.33 -17.07 9.96
CA LEU A 296 -2.69 -17.01 8.54
C LEU A 296 -4.21 -16.86 8.38
N SER A 297 -5.00 -17.59 9.17
CA SER A 297 -6.46 -17.45 9.20
C SER A 297 -6.92 -16.05 9.65
N ALA A 298 -6.27 -15.48 10.68
CA ALA A 298 -6.57 -14.14 11.18
C ALA A 298 -6.18 -13.06 10.16
N LYS A 299 -5.02 -13.20 9.50
CA LYS A 299 -4.62 -12.29 8.42
C LYS A 299 -5.60 -12.35 7.26
N ASN A 300 -6.00 -13.55 6.82
CA ASN A 300 -6.99 -13.71 5.75
C ASN A 300 -8.36 -13.10 6.10
N SER A 301 -8.82 -13.22 7.35
CA SER A 301 -10.09 -12.58 7.75
C SER A 301 -9.99 -11.06 7.75
N THR A 302 -8.88 -10.49 8.22
CA THR A 302 -8.66 -9.03 8.15
C THR A 302 -8.55 -8.54 6.71
N LEU A 303 -7.92 -9.32 5.83
CA LEU A 303 -7.77 -8.98 4.41
C LEU A 303 -9.14 -8.93 3.74
N LYS A 304 -9.98 -9.96 3.96
CA LYS A 304 -11.38 -9.96 3.49
C LYS A 304 -12.18 -8.76 4.00
N GLN A 305 -12.06 -8.41 5.28
CA GLN A 305 -12.74 -7.25 5.84
C GLN A 305 -12.29 -5.93 5.21
N LEU A 306 -10.99 -5.78 4.91
CA LEU A 306 -10.45 -4.62 4.24
C LEU A 306 -10.90 -4.55 2.77
N GLU A 307 -10.93 -5.69 2.07
CA GLU A 307 -11.46 -5.78 0.70
C GLU A 307 -12.94 -5.42 0.64
N GLU A 308 -13.75 -5.92 1.58
CA GLU A 308 -15.18 -5.57 1.67
C GLU A 308 -15.38 -4.09 1.97
N LYS A 309 -14.58 -3.50 2.88
CA LYS A 309 -14.61 -2.06 3.15
C LYS A 309 -14.21 -1.24 1.93
N LEU A 310 -13.16 -1.63 1.22
CA LEU A 310 -12.70 -0.95 0.01
C LEU A 310 -13.77 -1.00 -1.08
N LYS A 311 -14.40 -2.18 -1.28
CA LYS A 311 -15.49 -2.36 -2.24
C LYS A 311 -16.74 -1.58 -1.84
N GLY A 312 -17.06 -1.53 -0.56
CA GLY A 312 -18.16 -0.72 -0.02
C GLY A 312 -17.90 0.79 -0.12
N GLN A 313 -16.67 1.21 -0.41
CA GLN A 313 -16.28 2.61 -0.64
C GLN A 313 -16.00 2.90 -2.13
N ALA A 314 -16.44 2.03 -3.04
CA ALA A 314 -16.19 2.20 -4.48
C ALA A 314 -16.83 3.49 -5.06
N ASP A 315 -17.90 3.97 -4.46
CA ASP A 315 -18.64 5.18 -4.80
C ASP A 315 -18.11 6.45 -4.11
N TYR A 316 -17.06 6.34 -3.28
CA TYR A 316 -16.54 7.47 -2.49
C TYR A 316 -16.17 8.68 -3.37
N GLU A 317 -15.55 8.48 -4.53
CA GLU A 317 -15.19 9.57 -5.45
C GLU A 317 -16.41 10.20 -6.14
N GLU A 318 -17.49 9.44 -6.32
CA GLU A 318 -18.75 9.96 -6.87
C GLU A 318 -19.47 10.80 -5.80
N VAL A 319 -19.64 10.25 -4.60
CA VAL A 319 -20.20 10.96 -3.45
C VAL A 319 -19.40 12.22 -3.12
N LYS A 320 -18.06 12.17 -3.18
CA LYS A 320 -17.21 13.34 -2.95
C LYS A 320 -17.37 14.42 -4.02
N LYS A 321 -17.59 14.03 -5.29
CA LYS A 321 -17.90 14.99 -6.37
C LYS A 321 -19.26 15.62 -6.15
N GLU A 322 -20.29 14.83 -5.86
CA GLU A 322 -21.64 15.33 -5.56
C GLU A 322 -21.63 16.26 -4.34
N LEU A 323 -20.93 15.87 -3.27
CA LEU A 323 -20.79 16.68 -2.06
C LEU A 323 -20.06 18.00 -2.35
N ASN A 324 -19.02 17.99 -3.19
CA ASN A 324 -18.34 19.22 -3.62
C ASN A 324 -19.24 20.10 -4.49
N ILE A 325 -20.05 19.51 -5.37
CA ILE A 325 -21.03 20.24 -6.17
C ILE A 325 -22.06 20.89 -5.25
N LEU A 326 -22.65 20.14 -4.31
CA LEU A 326 -23.59 20.65 -3.31
C LEU A 326 -22.96 21.72 -2.42
N LYS A 327 -21.74 21.49 -1.91
CA LYS A 327 -20.99 22.49 -1.13
C LYS A 327 -20.81 23.78 -1.93
N SER A 328 -20.43 23.66 -3.19
CA SER A 328 -20.25 24.82 -4.08
C SER A 328 -21.56 25.49 -4.45
N MET A 329 -22.68 24.76 -4.49
CA MET A 329 -24.01 25.30 -4.83
C MET A 329 -24.64 26.03 -3.64
N GLU A 330 -24.48 25.47 -2.45
CA GLU A 330 -25.17 25.92 -1.25
C GLU A 330 -24.38 26.93 -0.41
N PHE A 331 -23.05 26.89 -0.51
CA PHE A 331 -22.11 27.80 0.18
C PHE A 331 -21.24 28.58 -0.80
N ALA A 332 -21.72 28.81 -2.03
CA ALA A 332 -21.08 29.79 -2.90
C ALA A 332 -21.02 31.14 -2.18
N PRO A 333 -19.86 31.82 -2.16
CA PRO A 333 -19.76 33.12 -1.53
C PRO A 333 -20.68 34.08 -2.27
N SER A 334 -21.71 34.58 -1.57
CA SER A 334 -22.42 35.78 -2.02
C SER A 334 -21.38 36.88 -2.16
N GLU A 335 -21.39 37.58 -3.30
CA GLU A 335 -20.34 38.52 -3.72
C GLU A 335 -19.88 39.43 -2.58
N GLY A 336 -18.75 39.09 -1.93
CA GLY A 336 -18.24 39.85 -0.80
C GLY A 336 -17.39 39.08 0.22
N ALA A 337 -17.52 37.76 0.34
CA ALA A 337 -16.69 36.97 1.26
C ALA A 337 -15.48 36.36 0.54
N GLY A 338 -14.28 36.67 1.04
CA GLY A 338 -13.00 36.25 0.46
C GLY A 338 -12.82 34.73 0.39
N THR A 339 -11.83 34.32 -0.40
CA THR A 339 -11.43 32.96 -0.79
C THR A 339 -11.13 31.96 0.34
N GLN A 340 -11.40 32.30 1.61
CA GLN A 340 -11.18 31.43 2.78
C GLN A 340 -12.35 30.49 3.11
N ASP A 341 -13.58 30.75 2.65
CA ASP A 341 -14.74 29.90 2.98
C ASP A 341 -14.70 28.51 2.31
N ALA A 342 -14.00 28.37 1.18
CA ALA A 342 -13.85 27.08 0.51
C ALA A 342 -13.07 26.05 1.35
N ALA A 343 -12.16 26.51 2.21
CA ALA A 343 -11.29 25.69 3.06
C ALA A 343 -11.91 25.29 4.41
N LYS A 344 -13.04 25.89 4.81
CA LYS A 344 -13.70 25.55 6.07
C LYS A 344 -14.35 24.16 5.99
N PRO A 345 -14.30 23.36 7.08
CA PRO A 345 -15.04 22.11 7.19
C PRO A 345 -16.54 22.33 6.94
N LEU A 346 -17.22 21.38 6.31
CA LEU A 346 -18.64 21.49 5.98
C LEU A 346 -19.51 21.77 7.23
N GLU A 347 -19.13 21.21 8.38
CA GLU A 347 -19.77 21.47 9.67
C GLU A 347 -19.72 22.94 10.09
N VAL A 348 -18.59 23.62 9.83
CA VAL A 348 -18.44 25.05 10.17
C VAL A 348 -19.32 25.91 9.26
N LEU A 349 -19.36 25.60 7.97
CA LEU A 349 -20.20 26.32 7.00
C LEU A 349 -21.70 26.12 7.28
N LEU A 350 -22.11 24.89 7.61
CA LEU A 350 -23.49 24.58 8.00
C LEU A 350 -23.89 25.32 9.28
N LEU A 351 -23.00 25.39 10.28
CA LEU A 351 -23.25 26.14 11.52
C LEU A 351 -23.38 27.65 11.26
N GLU A 352 -22.49 28.24 10.46
CA GLU A 352 -22.55 29.66 10.09
C GLU A 352 -23.86 30.00 9.36
N LYS A 353 -24.28 29.15 8.41
CA LYS A 353 -25.56 29.31 7.69
C LYS A 353 -26.77 29.15 8.60
N ASN A 354 -26.76 28.15 9.50
CA ASN A 354 -27.84 27.95 10.46
C ASN A 354 -27.99 29.16 11.40
N ARG A 355 -26.87 29.71 11.85
CA ARG A 355 -26.85 30.94 12.66
C ARG A 355 -27.41 32.14 11.89
N SER A 356 -27.05 32.29 10.61
CA SER A 356 -27.58 33.35 9.76
C SER A 356 -29.10 33.22 9.55
N LEU A 357 -29.59 32.01 9.26
CA LEU A 357 -31.02 31.72 9.11
C LEU A 357 -31.81 31.94 10.40
N GLN A 358 -31.23 31.63 11.57
CA GLN A 358 -31.83 31.95 12.87
C GLN A 358 -31.93 33.47 13.09
N SER A 359 -30.90 34.22 12.72
CA SER A 359 -30.90 35.69 12.78
C SER A 359 -31.96 36.29 11.84
N GLU A 360 -32.08 35.78 10.63
CA GLU A 360 -33.07 36.23 9.64
C GLU A 360 -34.50 35.89 10.09
N ASN A 361 -34.73 34.68 10.61
CA ASN A 361 -36.01 34.32 11.21
C ASN A 361 -36.39 35.22 12.40
N ALA A 362 -35.42 35.58 13.24
CA ALA A 362 -35.66 36.51 14.34
C ALA A 362 -36.06 37.90 13.82
N ALA A 363 -35.36 38.41 12.81
CA ALA A 363 -35.70 39.69 12.17
C ALA A 363 -37.09 39.66 11.52
N LEU A 364 -37.43 38.60 10.79
CA LEU A 364 -38.75 38.42 10.17
C LEU A 364 -39.87 38.33 11.21
N ARG A 365 -39.63 37.66 12.35
CA ARG A 365 -40.60 37.62 13.46
C ARG A 365 -40.87 39.01 14.04
N ILE A 366 -39.83 39.83 14.19
CA ILE A 366 -39.94 41.21 14.67
C ILE A 366 -40.72 42.06 13.64
N SER A 367 -40.38 42.00 12.36
CA SER A 367 -41.15 42.72 11.33
C SER A 367 -42.60 42.25 11.24
N ASN A 368 -42.90 40.97 11.44
CA ASN A 368 -44.28 40.47 11.47
C ASN A 368 -45.04 40.95 12.72
N SER A 369 -44.37 41.10 13.86
CA SER A 369 -44.99 41.68 15.06
C SER A 369 -45.20 43.20 14.94
N ASP A 370 -44.40 43.90 14.13
CA ASP A 370 -44.57 45.32 13.85
C ASP A 370 -45.67 45.61 12.81
N LEU A 371 -46.05 44.59 12.02
CA LEU A 371 -47.11 44.63 11.00
C LEU A 371 -48.47 44.13 11.50
N SER A 372 -48.54 43.53 12.69
CA SER A 372 -49.77 43.10 13.39
C SER A 372 -50.16 44.11 14.46
#